data_AF-A0A3L7DST6-F1
#
_entry.id   AF-A0A3L7DST6-F1
#
_cell.length_a   1.000
_cell.length_b   1.000
_cell.length_c   1.000
_cell.angle_alpha   90.00
_cell.angle_beta   90.00
_cell.angle_gamma   90.00
#
_symmetry.space_group_name_H-M   'P 1'
#
loop_
_entity.id
_entity.type
_entity.pdbx_description
1 polymer ?
#
loop_
_entity_poly.entity_id
_entity_poly.type
_entity_poly.pdbx_seq_one_letter_code
_entity_poly.pdbx_strand_id
1 'polypeptide(L)'
;MIDDFNNNICLKVGVTAHRDLNYTDTGNVQQQVREFLQRLRSQFPSLPIVLVNPLAEGGDMLVAKVALDMGIRLEAPLPMPAELYEQDFEPAVLAEFRSTLARCDSYELPLAPGNTLDNIRDHGEARNRQYAQLGMYIASHTHMLLALWDGRESAEPGGTASVVHYQLQDVMPGLPSLEQARNLLAEKENDLVYHIHCPRDDSEQQRVGRWLSSNSAYPGLDMPRRYRAAFEHMVVFKRDANRHAALIQSSGDSLLTHEAMREQPDLSAIDSVYRVADRLAILYRQLVVRELVLTHALAALMGFSFLTYSEYQELAFLLPAFLACFFTAWCVNKLANWLSWHRKYLDYRALAEGLRVQFYWCLADVEDFHGTAFTYDNLMQKQDVELVWIRHMMRSVSTAGRANTCKLEQGLALAIEHWVGGAWANAGQLAYYHDAGQARANKLKRDALFGQLTLWAGISTALYLLFMAAELGEHSTNVLFIMMGLLPLLAGIREAYAYKKADKELTKQYLFMFRTFSVASEKLEQSQDRETRCAILKALGETCLEEHAEWILLHRERPLETSGLAA
;
A
#
# COMPACT_ATOMS: atom_id res chain seq x y z
N MET A 1 11.49 -11.37 -14.17
CA MET A 1 11.34 -10.53 -12.95
C MET A 1 10.69 -9.19 -13.26
N ILE A 2 11.34 -8.25 -13.97
CA ILE A 2 10.75 -6.91 -14.20
C ILE A 2 9.58 -6.96 -15.18
N ASP A 3 9.62 -7.87 -16.15
CA ASP A 3 8.49 -8.12 -17.03
C ASP A 3 7.30 -8.71 -16.26
N ASP A 4 7.54 -9.67 -15.34
CA ASP A 4 6.52 -10.22 -14.45
C ASP A 4 5.90 -9.11 -13.57
N PHE A 5 6.74 -8.30 -12.93
CA PHE A 5 6.32 -7.10 -12.19
C PHE A 5 5.45 -6.17 -13.05
N ASN A 6 5.88 -5.86 -14.27
CA ASN A 6 5.18 -4.95 -15.16
C ASN A 6 3.82 -5.52 -15.61
N ASN A 7 3.68 -6.85 -15.69
CA ASN A 7 2.44 -7.53 -16.05
C ASN A 7 1.45 -7.67 -14.88
N ASN A 8 1.97 -7.73 -13.65
CA ASN A 8 1.17 -7.90 -12.43
C ASN A 8 0.54 -6.58 -11.96
N ILE A 9 1.19 -5.43 -12.20
CA ILE A 9 0.62 -4.12 -11.87
C ILE A 9 -0.36 -3.68 -12.95
N CYS A 10 -1.64 -3.59 -12.59
CA CYS A 10 -2.74 -3.32 -13.51
C CYS A 10 -3.82 -2.42 -12.90
N LEU A 11 -4.71 -1.93 -13.77
CA LEU A 11 -5.93 -1.24 -13.38
C LEU A 11 -7.12 -2.21 -13.53
N LYS A 12 -7.49 -2.84 -12.42
CA LYS A 12 -8.71 -3.66 -12.27
C LYS A 12 -9.97 -2.80 -12.27
N VAL A 13 -10.88 -3.05 -13.21
CA VAL A 13 -12.22 -2.45 -13.29
C VAL A 13 -13.24 -3.55 -13.05
N GLY A 14 -14.07 -3.41 -12.01
CA GLY A 14 -15.19 -4.32 -11.77
C GLY A 14 -16.35 -4.00 -12.70
N VAL A 15 -17.12 -5.01 -13.08
CA VAL A 15 -18.32 -4.82 -13.90
C VAL A 15 -19.55 -5.26 -13.12
N THR A 16 -20.61 -4.47 -13.21
CA THR A 16 -21.96 -4.88 -12.82
C THR A 16 -22.96 -4.28 -13.80
N ALA A 17 -23.89 -5.09 -14.30
CA ALA A 17 -24.89 -4.61 -15.24
C ALA A 17 -26.26 -5.23 -15.00
N HIS A 18 -27.31 -4.59 -15.52
CA HIS A 18 -28.63 -5.20 -15.59
C HIS A 18 -28.63 -6.39 -16.57
N ARG A 19 -29.34 -7.47 -16.20
CA ARG A 19 -29.54 -8.65 -17.07
C ARG A 19 -30.38 -8.32 -18.29
N ASP A 20 -31.44 -7.52 -18.10
CA ASP A 20 -32.26 -7.04 -19.20
C ASP A 20 -31.75 -5.68 -19.68
N LEU A 21 -31.34 -5.61 -20.95
CA LEU A 21 -30.96 -4.38 -21.65
C LEU A 21 -31.84 -4.10 -22.87
N ASN A 22 -32.94 -4.84 -23.06
CA ASN A 22 -33.77 -4.77 -24.27
C ASN A 22 -34.42 -3.40 -24.49
N TYR A 23 -34.51 -2.60 -23.43
CA TYR A 23 -35.03 -1.24 -23.43
C TYR A 23 -33.97 -0.18 -23.79
N THR A 24 -32.73 -0.59 -24.06
CA THR A 24 -31.61 0.32 -24.32
C THR A 24 -31.02 0.13 -25.71
N ASP A 25 -30.50 1.22 -26.29
CA ASP A 25 -29.67 1.15 -27.49
C ASP A 25 -28.33 0.49 -27.15
N THR A 26 -28.27 -0.83 -27.38
CA THR A 26 -27.09 -1.64 -27.10
C THR A 26 -25.86 -1.20 -27.89
N GLY A 27 -26.04 -0.63 -29.09
CA GLY A 27 -24.94 -0.08 -29.89
C GLY A 27 -24.32 1.16 -29.24
N ASN A 28 -25.16 2.06 -28.71
CA ASN A 28 -24.72 3.22 -27.95
C ASN A 28 -24.00 2.81 -26.65
N VAL A 29 -24.56 1.86 -25.89
CA VAL A 29 -23.92 1.34 -24.67
C VAL A 29 -22.55 0.73 -24.99
N GLN A 30 -22.45 -0.09 -26.04
CA GLN A 30 -21.16 -0.63 -26.50
C GLN A 30 -20.16 0.47 -26.85
N GLN A 31 -20.60 1.53 -27.53
CA GLN A 31 -19.75 2.66 -27.86
C GLN A 31 -19.25 3.38 -26.60
N GLN A 32 -20.12 3.64 -25.63
CA GLN A 32 -19.73 4.29 -24.37
C GLN A 32 -18.74 3.44 -23.55
N VAL A 33 -18.93 2.11 -23.51
CA VAL A 33 -17.98 1.19 -22.87
C VAL A 33 -16.62 1.26 -23.58
N ARG A 34 -16.58 1.28 -24.92
CA ARG A 34 -15.33 1.42 -25.69
C ARG A 34 -14.65 2.75 -25.39
N GLU A 35 -15.40 3.87 -25.40
CA GLU A 35 -14.88 5.20 -25.12
C GLU A 35 -14.30 5.30 -23.71
N PHE A 36 -14.99 4.74 -22.72
CA PHE A 36 -14.52 4.66 -21.33
C PHE A 36 -13.20 3.90 -21.20
N LEU A 37 -13.13 2.68 -21.75
CA LEU A 37 -11.92 1.84 -21.69
C LEU A 37 -10.75 2.46 -22.47
N GLN A 38 -11.02 3.07 -23.63
CA GLN A 38 -10.02 3.82 -24.39
C GLN A 38 -9.53 5.04 -23.60
N ARG A 39 -10.43 5.75 -22.91
CA ARG A 39 -10.04 6.90 -22.09
C ARG A 39 -9.12 6.49 -20.96
N LEU A 40 -9.44 5.43 -20.23
CA LEU A 40 -8.57 4.89 -19.17
C LEU A 40 -7.19 4.50 -19.73
N ARG A 41 -7.13 3.81 -20.87
CA ARG A 41 -5.86 3.43 -21.52
C ARG A 41 -5.05 4.65 -21.95
N SER A 42 -5.71 5.73 -22.37
CA SER A 42 -5.04 6.99 -22.74
C SER A 42 -4.50 7.76 -21.52
N GLN A 43 -5.23 7.72 -20.40
CA GLN A 43 -4.84 8.40 -19.16
C GLN A 43 -3.70 7.67 -18.45
N PHE A 44 -3.70 6.34 -18.46
CA PHE A 44 -2.72 5.51 -17.76
C PHE A 44 -2.07 4.47 -18.69
N PRO A 45 -1.28 4.90 -19.70
CA PRO A 45 -0.76 3.99 -20.74
C PRO A 45 0.18 2.91 -20.20
N SER A 46 0.80 3.14 -19.04
CA SER A 46 1.68 2.17 -18.39
C SER A 46 0.95 1.16 -17.49
N LEU A 47 -0.35 1.34 -17.23
CA LEU A 47 -1.15 0.44 -16.40
C LEU A 47 -2.10 -0.36 -17.31
N PRO A 48 -1.81 -1.64 -17.62
CA PRO A 48 -2.74 -2.46 -18.39
C PRO A 48 -4.08 -2.58 -17.65
N ILE A 49 -5.18 -2.53 -18.40
CA ILE A 49 -6.52 -2.71 -17.85
C ILE A 49 -6.80 -4.21 -17.71
N VAL A 50 -7.42 -4.59 -16.60
CA VAL A 50 -8.00 -5.91 -16.39
C VAL A 50 -9.45 -5.70 -15.99
N LEU A 51 -10.38 -6.35 -16.68
CA LEU A 51 -11.80 -6.30 -16.32
C LEU A 51 -12.14 -7.51 -15.44
N VAL A 52 -12.78 -7.27 -14.31
CA VAL A 52 -13.31 -8.31 -13.42
C VAL A 52 -14.81 -8.37 -13.65
N ASN A 53 -15.28 -9.44 -14.30
CA ASN A 53 -16.63 -9.53 -14.83
C ASN A 53 -17.25 -10.90 -14.52
N PRO A 54 -18.45 -10.96 -13.90
CA PRO A 54 -19.08 -12.22 -13.50
C PRO A 54 -19.70 -13.02 -14.66
N LEU A 55 -19.65 -12.49 -15.89
CA LEU A 55 -20.18 -13.09 -17.11
C LEU A 55 -21.67 -13.43 -17.04
N ALA A 56 -22.42 -12.71 -16.20
CA ALA A 56 -23.87 -12.85 -16.14
C ALA A 56 -24.50 -12.52 -17.51
N GLU A 57 -25.66 -13.10 -17.78
CA GLU A 57 -26.43 -12.80 -18.99
C GLU A 57 -26.75 -11.30 -19.08
N GLY A 58 -26.76 -10.76 -20.30
CA GLY A 58 -27.13 -9.37 -20.55
C GLY A 58 -25.94 -8.42 -20.60
N GLY A 59 -25.96 -7.39 -19.77
CA GLY A 59 -24.96 -6.32 -19.82
C GLY A 59 -23.54 -6.74 -19.46
N ASP A 60 -23.37 -7.67 -18.53
CA ASP A 60 -22.06 -8.19 -18.15
C ASP A 60 -21.39 -8.89 -19.35
N MET A 61 -22.14 -9.75 -20.07
CA MET A 61 -21.67 -10.39 -21.30
C MET A 61 -21.36 -9.38 -22.42
N LEU A 62 -22.16 -8.32 -22.56
CA LEU A 62 -21.90 -7.24 -23.53
C LEU A 62 -20.56 -6.56 -23.25
N VAL A 63 -20.29 -6.19 -22.00
CA VAL A 63 -19.03 -5.56 -21.60
C VAL A 63 -17.85 -6.51 -21.79
N ALA A 64 -18.01 -7.80 -21.45
CA ALA A 64 -16.99 -8.82 -21.63
C ALA A 64 -16.57 -8.96 -23.11
N LYS A 65 -17.54 -8.99 -24.03
CA LYS A 65 -17.27 -9.02 -25.48
C LYS A 65 -16.49 -7.79 -25.95
N VAL A 66 -16.95 -6.60 -25.55
CA VAL A 66 -16.27 -5.35 -25.91
C VAL A 66 -14.82 -5.34 -25.42
N ALA A 67 -14.57 -5.82 -24.21
CA ALA A 67 -13.24 -5.95 -23.64
C ALA A 67 -12.34 -6.88 -24.46
N LEU A 68 -12.85 -8.07 -24.78
CA LEU A 68 -12.13 -9.08 -25.55
C LEU A 68 -11.80 -8.60 -26.97
N ASP A 69 -12.72 -7.89 -27.63
CA ASP A 69 -12.50 -7.27 -28.94
C ASP A 69 -11.40 -6.19 -28.89
N MET A 70 -11.26 -5.52 -27.75
CA MET A 70 -10.20 -4.53 -27.49
C MET A 70 -8.87 -5.15 -27.03
N GLY A 71 -8.81 -6.48 -26.88
CA GLY A 71 -7.63 -7.19 -26.36
C GLY A 71 -7.36 -6.95 -24.87
N ILE A 72 -8.39 -6.58 -24.10
CA ILE A 72 -8.30 -6.38 -22.65
C ILE A 72 -8.45 -7.74 -21.95
N ARG A 73 -7.61 -7.97 -20.93
CA ARG A 73 -7.66 -9.20 -20.12
C ARG A 73 -8.93 -9.23 -19.28
N LEU A 74 -9.55 -10.41 -19.15
CA LEU A 74 -10.74 -10.63 -18.35
C LEU A 74 -10.45 -11.64 -17.22
N GLU A 75 -10.81 -11.26 -16.01
CA GLU A 75 -10.92 -12.13 -14.83
C GLU A 75 -12.40 -12.41 -14.57
N ALA A 76 -12.78 -13.67 -14.42
CA ALA A 76 -14.17 -14.10 -14.27
C ALA A 76 -14.39 -14.78 -12.91
N PRO A 77 -14.74 -14.02 -11.85
CA PRO A 77 -15.18 -14.61 -10.59
C PRO A 77 -16.56 -15.25 -10.75
N LEU A 78 -16.67 -16.53 -10.39
CA LEU A 78 -17.92 -17.28 -10.41
C LEU A 78 -18.52 -17.33 -9.00
N PRO A 79 -19.83 -17.05 -8.84
CA PRO A 79 -20.48 -17.00 -7.52
C PRO A 79 -20.58 -18.39 -6.85
N MET A 80 -20.41 -19.44 -7.63
CA MET A 80 -20.57 -20.85 -7.26
C MET A 80 -19.86 -21.73 -8.29
N PRO A 81 -19.78 -23.06 -8.08
CA PRO A 81 -19.21 -23.99 -9.06
C PRO A 81 -19.75 -23.79 -10.47
N ALA A 82 -18.88 -23.87 -11.47
CA ALA A 82 -19.23 -23.58 -12.86
C ALA A 82 -20.45 -24.40 -13.32
N GLU A 83 -20.55 -25.67 -12.94
CA GLU A 83 -21.66 -26.55 -13.32
C GLU A 83 -23.01 -26.12 -12.73
N LEU A 84 -23.00 -25.47 -11.56
CA LEU A 84 -24.20 -24.90 -10.95
C LEU A 84 -24.57 -23.56 -11.58
N TYR A 85 -23.57 -22.73 -11.89
CA TYR A 85 -23.79 -21.42 -12.50
C TYR A 85 -24.31 -21.55 -13.94
N GLU A 86 -23.83 -22.52 -14.71
CA GLU A 86 -24.30 -22.81 -16.07
C GLU A 86 -25.82 -23.08 -16.15
N GLN A 87 -26.44 -23.54 -15.05
CA GLN A 87 -27.87 -23.82 -14.98
C GLN A 87 -28.73 -22.54 -15.00
N ASP A 88 -28.13 -21.37 -14.75
CA ASP A 88 -28.83 -20.07 -14.78
C ASP A 88 -29.01 -19.50 -16.20
N PHE A 89 -28.40 -20.14 -17.19
CA PHE A 89 -28.32 -19.64 -18.57
C PHE A 89 -29.22 -20.44 -19.52
N GLU A 90 -29.93 -19.71 -20.37
CA GLU A 90 -30.64 -20.30 -21.50
C GLU A 90 -29.65 -20.96 -22.50
N PRO A 91 -30.03 -22.03 -23.22
CA PRO A 91 -29.10 -22.81 -24.04
C PRO A 91 -28.31 -21.99 -25.08
N ALA A 92 -28.93 -20.96 -25.67
CA ALA A 92 -28.26 -20.08 -26.64
C ALA A 92 -27.17 -19.20 -26.00
N VAL A 93 -27.42 -18.72 -24.77
CA VAL A 93 -26.49 -17.88 -24.01
C VAL A 93 -25.39 -18.73 -23.39
N LEU A 94 -25.68 -19.97 -23.00
CA LEU A 94 -24.72 -20.89 -22.42
C LEU A 94 -23.52 -21.18 -23.35
N ALA A 95 -23.76 -21.36 -24.65
CA ALA A 95 -22.69 -21.56 -25.62
C ALA A 95 -21.75 -20.35 -25.70
N GLU A 96 -22.32 -19.15 -25.61
CA GLU A 96 -21.58 -17.90 -25.59
C GLU A 96 -20.81 -17.70 -24.28
N PHE A 97 -21.43 -18.02 -23.14
CA PHE A 97 -20.80 -18.02 -21.83
C PHE A 97 -19.57 -18.92 -21.82
N ARG A 98 -19.70 -20.18 -22.26
CA ARG A 98 -18.57 -21.14 -22.30
C ARG A 98 -17.44 -20.67 -23.22
N SER A 99 -17.77 -20.11 -24.39
CA SER A 99 -16.79 -19.56 -25.34
C SER A 99 -16.03 -18.37 -24.74
N THR A 100 -16.74 -17.49 -24.02
CA THR A 100 -16.16 -16.35 -23.33
C THR A 100 -15.29 -16.82 -22.16
N LEU A 101 -15.81 -17.68 -21.29
CA LEU A 101 -15.13 -18.23 -20.11
C LEU A 101 -13.78 -18.86 -20.48
N ALA A 102 -13.71 -19.61 -21.58
CA ALA A 102 -12.48 -20.23 -22.09
C ALA A 102 -11.37 -19.23 -22.49
N ARG A 103 -11.70 -17.94 -22.64
CA ARG A 103 -10.77 -16.86 -23.00
C ARG A 103 -10.40 -15.99 -21.81
N CYS A 104 -10.81 -16.35 -20.60
CA CYS A 104 -10.68 -15.56 -19.37
C CYS A 104 -9.89 -16.32 -18.30
N ASP A 105 -9.34 -15.58 -17.34
CA ASP A 105 -8.86 -16.16 -16.08
C ASP A 105 -10.05 -16.34 -15.14
N SER A 106 -10.69 -17.51 -15.16
CA SER A 106 -11.88 -17.81 -14.36
C SER A 106 -11.53 -18.51 -13.05
N TYR A 107 -12.22 -18.14 -11.97
CA TYR A 107 -12.06 -18.76 -10.67
C TYR A 107 -13.37 -18.75 -9.89
N GLU A 108 -13.56 -19.76 -9.05
CA GLU A 108 -14.74 -19.85 -8.19
C GLU A 108 -14.50 -19.11 -6.87
N LEU A 109 -15.57 -18.51 -6.37
CA LEU A 109 -15.63 -17.98 -5.02
C LEU A 109 -16.14 -19.07 -4.06
N PRO A 110 -15.62 -19.16 -2.82
CA PRO A 110 -16.16 -20.12 -1.86
C PRO A 110 -17.58 -19.73 -1.46
N LEU A 111 -18.31 -20.69 -0.90
CA LEU A 111 -19.73 -20.52 -0.60
C LEU A 111 -19.94 -19.43 0.47
N ALA A 112 -20.97 -18.61 0.28
CA ALA A 112 -21.36 -17.62 1.27
C ALA A 112 -21.60 -18.23 2.67
N PRO A 113 -21.35 -17.49 3.76
CA PRO A 113 -21.51 -18.00 5.13
C PRO A 113 -22.86 -18.71 5.36
N GLY A 114 -22.79 -19.95 5.84
CA GLY A 114 -23.97 -20.78 6.10
C GLY A 114 -24.60 -21.42 4.85
N ASN A 115 -24.04 -21.20 3.65
CA ASN A 115 -24.48 -21.91 2.45
C ASN A 115 -23.78 -23.26 2.29
N THR A 116 -24.49 -24.19 1.67
CA THR A 116 -24.01 -25.52 1.30
C THR A 116 -24.35 -25.75 -0.17
N LEU A 117 -23.67 -26.69 -0.84
CA LEU A 117 -23.98 -26.99 -2.24
C LEU A 117 -25.44 -27.42 -2.45
N ASP A 118 -26.05 -28.07 -1.45
CA ASP A 118 -27.44 -28.51 -1.53
C ASP A 118 -28.44 -27.36 -1.44
N ASN A 119 -28.19 -26.36 -0.58
CA ASN A 119 -29.14 -25.26 -0.38
C ASN A 119 -29.08 -24.16 -1.47
N ILE A 120 -28.04 -24.17 -2.31
CA ILE A 120 -27.92 -23.24 -3.45
C ILE A 120 -28.34 -23.87 -4.78
N ARG A 121 -28.76 -25.14 -4.81
CA ARG A 121 -29.18 -25.81 -6.06
C ARG A 121 -30.35 -25.09 -6.71
N ASP A 122 -31.36 -24.76 -5.91
CA ASP A 122 -32.55 -24.07 -6.39
C ASP A 122 -32.43 -22.55 -6.18
N HIS A 123 -33.16 -21.78 -6.98
CA HIS A 123 -33.27 -20.33 -6.76
C HIS A 123 -33.94 -20.04 -5.42
N GLY A 124 -33.36 -19.11 -4.67
CA GLY A 124 -33.85 -18.72 -3.35
C GLY A 124 -32.86 -17.83 -2.61
N GLU A 125 -33.16 -17.56 -1.34
CA GLU A 125 -32.37 -16.64 -0.52
C GLU A 125 -30.89 -17.06 -0.42
N ALA A 126 -30.60 -18.35 -0.25
CA ALA A 126 -29.24 -18.87 -0.20
C ALA A 126 -28.45 -18.58 -1.48
N ARG A 127 -29.06 -18.78 -2.66
CA ARG A 127 -28.44 -18.47 -3.96
C ARG A 127 -28.27 -16.95 -4.15
N ASN A 128 -29.25 -16.13 -3.72
CA ASN A 128 -29.14 -14.67 -3.74
C ASN A 128 -27.95 -14.17 -2.91
N ARG A 129 -27.65 -14.82 -1.76
CA ARG A 129 -26.45 -14.51 -0.97
C ARG A 129 -25.14 -14.78 -1.74
N GLN A 130 -25.11 -15.77 -2.64
CA GLN A 130 -23.92 -16.00 -3.48
C GLN A 130 -23.69 -14.84 -4.46
N TYR A 131 -24.74 -14.36 -5.12
CA TYR A 131 -24.62 -13.19 -6.01
C TYR A 131 -24.29 -11.91 -5.24
N ALA A 132 -24.85 -11.75 -4.04
CA ALA A 132 -24.48 -10.64 -3.15
C ALA A 132 -22.99 -10.67 -2.80
N GLN A 133 -22.48 -11.84 -2.38
CA GLN A 133 -21.07 -12.03 -2.09
C GLN A 133 -20.17 -11.79 -3.32
N LEU A 134 -20.60 -12.25 -4.51
CA LEU A 134 -19.91 -11.96 -5.76
C LEU A 134 -19.83 -10.45 -6.05
N GLY A 135 -20.94 -9.73 -5.87
CA GLY A 135 -20.98 -8.28 -6.02
C GLY A 135 -20.05 -7.56 -5.03
N MET A 136 -20.09 -7.96 -3.77
CA MET A 136 -19.19 -7.46 -2.72
C MET A 136 -17.72 -7.74 -3.05
N TYR A 137 -17.42 -8.95 -3.54
CA TYR A 137 -16.09 -9.34 -3.99
C TYR A 137 -15.58 -8.43 -5.11
N ILE A 138 -16.37 -8.23 -6.18
CA ILE A 138 -15.98 -7.39 -7.33
C ILE A 138 -15.72 -5.95 -6.87
N ALA A 139 -16.61 -5.38 -6.06
CA ALA A 139 -16.46 -4.03 -5.51
C ALA A 139 -15.18 -3.87 -4.67
N SER A 140 -14.91 -4.83 -3.77
CA SER A 140 -13.74 -4.77 -2.87
C SER A 140 -12.40 -5.13 -3.55
N HIS A 141 -12.41 -5.91 -4.63
CA HIS A 141 -11.19 -6.39 -5.31
C HIS A 141 -10.85 -5.63 -6.59
N THR A 142 -11.62 -4.59 -6.93
CA THR A 142 -11.34 -3.70 -8.08
C THR A 142 -11.07 -2.26 -7.64
N HIS A 143 -10.46 -1.46 -8.53
CA HIS A 143 -10.12 -0.06 -8.22
C HIS A 143 -11.27 0.91 -8.53
N MET A 144 -12.25 0.46 -9.31
CA MET A 144 -13.44 1.19 -9.69
C MET A 144 -14.44 0.21 -10.28
N LEU A 145 -15.72 0.59 -10.23
CA LEU A 145 -16.81 -0.20 -10.78
C LEU A 145 -17.37 0.47 -12.05
N LEU A 146 -17.53 -0.30 -13.12
CA LEU A 146 -18.32 0.07 -14.30
C LEU A 146 -19.73 -0.48 -14.11
N ALA A 147 -20.71 0.42 -14.01
CA ALA A 147 -22.10 0.09 -13.74
C ALA A 147 -23.00 0.46 -14.93
N LEU A 148 -23.68 -0.55 -15.51
CA LEU A 148 -24.65 -0.38 -16.60
C LEU A 148 -26.06 -0.61 -16.05
N TRP A 149 -26.77 0.46 -15.67
CA TRP A 149 -28.08 0.35 -15.02
C TRP A 149 -28.94 1.60 -15.09
N ASP A 150 -30.21 1.45 -14.71
CA ASP A 150 -31.27 2.48 -14.74
C ASP A 150 -31.21 3.49 -13.57
N GLY A 151 -30.27 3.35 -12.63
CA GLY A 151 -30.11 4.26 -11.51
C GLY A 151 -31.18 4.14 -10.41
N ARG A 152 -32.07 3.15 -10.48
CA ARG A 152 -33.18 2.96 -9.52
C ARG A 152 -32.76 2.03 -8.39
N GLU A 153 -32.83 2.52 -7.15
CA GLU A 153 -32.47 1.72 -5.97
C GLU A 153 -33.30 0.44 -5.85
N SER A 154 -32.67 -0.63 -5.33
CA SER A 154 -33.32 -1.90 -5.01
C SER A 154 -32.88 -2.36 -3.63
N ALA A 155 -33.82 -2.93 -2.87
CA ALA A 155 -33.56 -3.55 -1.58
C ALA A 155 -33.14 -5.02 -1.68
N GLU A 156 -33.22 -5.62 -2.88
CA GLU A 156 -32.88 -7.02 -3.09
C GLU A 156 -31.35 -7.23 -3.17
N PRO A 157 -30.76 -8.12 -2.34
CA PRO A 157 -29.34 -8.40 -2.38
C PRO A 157 -28.94 -9.14 -3.67
N GLY A 158 -27.82 -8.74 -4.26
CA GLY A 158 -27.20 -9.42 -5.42
C GLY A 158 -27.55 -8.82 -6.78
N GLY A 159 -28.45 -7.83 -6.84
CA GLY A 159 -28.72 -7.06 -8.06
C GLY A 159 -27.73 -5.91 -8.30
N THR A 160 -27.68 -5.39 -9.52
CA THR A 160 -26.78 -4.30 -9.94
C THR A 160 -26.84 -3.08 -9.02
N ALA A 161 -28.05 -2.65 -8.64
CA ALA A 161 -28.28 -1.54 -7.72
C ALA A 161 -27.63 -1.75 -6.35
N SER A 162 -27.72 -2.98 -5.83
CA SER A 162 -27.16 -3.34 -4.53
C SER A 162 -25.63 -3.37 -4.54
N VAL A 163 -25.01 -3.78 -5.65
CA VAL A 163 -23.55 -3.73 -5.85
C VAL A 163 -23.06 -2.29 -5.96
N VAL A 164 -23.76 -1.44 -6.70
CA VAL A 164 -23.45 0.00 -6.78
C VAL A 164 -23.60 0.65 -5.40
N HIS A 165 -24.66 0.33 -4.65
CA HIS A 165 -24.84 0.84 -3.30
C HIS A 165 -23.70 0.40 -2.37
N TYR A 166 -23.30 -0.87 -2.42
CA TYR A 166 -22.15 -1.38 -1.67
C TYR A 166 -20.86 -0.68 -2.07
N GLN A 167 -20.60 -0.46 -3.36
CA GLN A 167 -19.42 0.27 -3.82
C GLN A 167 -19.41 1.72 -3.28
N LEU A 168 -20.56 2.39 -3.19
CA LEU A 168 -20.65 3.77 -2.74
C LEU A 168 -20.68 3.93 -1.21
N GLN A 169 -21.28 2.99 -0.48
CA GLN A 169 -21.65 3.15 0.94
C GLN A 169 -21.09 2.05 1.87
N ASP A 170 -20.44 1.03 1.31
CA ASP A 170 -19.94 -0.15 2.05
C ASP A 170 -21.01 -0.95 2.81
N VAL A 171 -22.28 -0.74 2.47
CA VAL A 171 -23.41 -1.49 3.01
C VAL A 171 -24.01 -2.32 1.91
N MET A 172 -24.22 -3.61 2.15
CA MET A 172 -24.94 -4.46 1.22
C MET A 172 -26.43 -4.47 1.61
N PRO A 173 -27.34 -3.91 0.80
CA PRO A 173 -28.77 -3.95 1.09
C PRO A 173 -29.24 -5.40 1.29
N GLY A 174 -29.99 -5.64 2.36
CA GLY A 174 -30.49 -6.97 2.71
C GLY A 174 -29.49 -7.89 3.43
N LEU A 175 -28.21 -7.50 3.55
CA LEU A 175 -27.17 -8.26 4.28
C LEU A 175 -26.31 -7.33 5.17
N PRO A 176 -26.92 -6.61 6.14
CA PRO A 176 -26.17 -5.74 7.04
C PRO A 176 -25.26 -6.58 7.95
N SER A 177 -23.98 -6.23 8.04
CA SER A 177 -23.04 -6.84 8.98
C SER A 177 -22.53 -5.83 10.02
N LEU A 178 -22.12 -6.33 11.19
CA LEU A 178 -21.52 -5.48 12.23
C LEU A 178 -20.24 -4.79 11.73
N GLU A 179 -19.50 -5.42 10.82
CA GLU A 179 -18.31 -4.85 10.18
C GLU A 179 -18.69 -3.69 9.26
N GLN A 180 -19.71 -3.85 8.41
CA GLN A 180 -20.23 -2.76 7.57
C GLN A 180 -20.69 -1.57 8.42
N ALA A 181 -21.33 -1.82 9.57
CA ALA A 181 -21.73 -0.76 10.50
C ALA A 181 -20.54 -0.02 11.13
N ARG A 182 -19.39 -0.69 11.33
CA ARG A 182 -18.15 -0.03 11.76
C ARG A 182 -17.56 0.81 10.63
N ASN A 183 -17.65 0.33 9.39
CA ASN A 183 -17.15 1.01 8.20
C ASN A 183 -17.96 2.27 7.84
N LEU A 184 -19.25 2.33 8.20
CA LEU A 184 -20.08 3.53 8.03
C LEU A 184 -19.56 4.78 8.75
N LEU A 185 -18.71 4.60 9.77
CA LEU A 185 -18.08 5.72 10.47
C LEU A 185 -16.82 6.25 9.76
N ALA A 186 -16.37 5.58 8.71
CA ALA A 186 -15.19 5.94 7.93
C ALA A 186 -15.56 6.39 6.52
N GLU A 187 -14.79 7.33 5.97
CA GLU A 187 -14.92 7.70 4.55
C GLU A 187 -14.38 6.57 3.67
N LYS A 188 -15.24 6.02 2.80
CA LYS A 188 -14.83 5.02 1.81
C LYS A 188 -14.04 5.70 0.69
N GLU A 189 -12.75 5.40 0.59
CA GLU A 189 -11.88 5.98 -0.43
C GLU A 189 -11.95 5.26 -1.79
N ASN A 190 -12.36 3.98 -1.81
CA ASN A 190 -12.59 3.20 -3.02
C ASN A 190 -14.09 3.17 -3.37
N ASP A 191 -14.69 4.34 -3.54
CA ASP A 191 -16.12 4.54 -3.83
C ASP A 191 -16.39 4.95 -5.29
N LEU A 192 -15.40 4.80 -6.18
CA LEU A 192 -15.50 5.28 -7.56
C LEU A 192 -16.33 4.33 -8.44
N VAL A 193 -17.37 4.88 -9.08
CA VAL A 193 -18.21 4.16 -10.06
C VAL A 193 -18.27 4.96 -11.36
N TYR A 194 -18.08 4.33 -12.51
CA TYR A 194 -18.47 4.89 -13.80
C TYR A 194 -19.85 4.35 -14.18
N HIS A 195 -20.85 5.22 -14.18
CA HIS A 195 -22.24 4.89 -14.45
C HIS A 195 -22.56 5.18 -15.92
N ILE A 196 -22.87 4.14 -16.68
CA ILE A 196 -23.54 4.24 -17.98
C ILE A 196 -25.04 4.04 -17.73
N HIS A 197 -25.81 5.08 -18.01
CA HIS A 197 -27.23 5.08 -17.71
C HIS A 197 -28.02 4.28 -18.75
N CYS A 198 -28.75 3.27 -18.29
CA CYS A 198 -29.58 2.40 -19.12
C CYS A 198 -31.05 2.58 -18.68
N PRO A 199 -31.76 3.60 -19.17
CA PRO A 199 -33.12 3.90 -18.72
C PRO A 199 -34.13 2.89 -19.26
N ARG A 200 -35.07 2.45 -18.42
CA ARG A 200 -36.23 1.63 -18.85
C ARG A 200 -37.34 2.46 -19.51
N ASP A 201 -37.30 3.78 -19.32
CA ASP A 201 -38.27 4.74 -19.86
C ASP A 201 -37.57 5.63 -20.91
N ASP A 202 -38.07 5.60 -22.14
CA ASP A 202 -37.51 6.36 -23.27
C ASP A 202 -37.57 7.89 -23.06
N SER A 203 -38.39 8.38 -22.13
CA SER A 203 -38.47 9.79 -21.77
C SER A 203 -37.25 10.31 -20.98
N GLU A 204 -36.43 9.41 -20.41
CA GLU A 204 -35.22 9.77 -19.70
C GLU A 204 -34.11 10.15 -20.69
N GLN A 205 -33.85 11.46 -20.80
CA GLN A 205 -32.92 12.03 -21.79
C GLN A 205 -31.43 11.82 -21.44
N GLN A 206 -31.11 11.42 -20.21
CA GLN A 206 -29.74 11.36 -19.73
C GLN A 206 -29.05 10.06 -20.16
N ARG A 207 -28.50 10.04 -21.38
CA ARG A 207 -27.88 8.84 -21.96
C ARG A 207 -26.34 8.84 -21.95
N VAL A 208 -25.70 9.80 -21.27
CA VAL A 208 -24.24 9.97 -21.26
C VAL A 208 -23.64 9.45 -19.95
N GLY A 209 -22.58 8.65 -20.05
CA GLY A 209 -21.84 8.12 -18.91
C GLY A 209 -21.21 9.19 -18.03
N ARG A 210 -21.18 8.93 -16.72
CA ARG A 210 -20.67 9.86 -15.68
C ARG A 210 -19.96 9.11 -14.57
N TRP A 211 -19.08 9.80 -13.85
CA TRP A 211 -18.50 9.27 -12.63
C TRP A 211 -19.42 9.56 -11.43
N LEU A 212 -19.58 8.57 -10.56
CA LEU A 212 -20.26 8.66 -9.29
C LEU A 212 -19.28 8.33 -8.16
N SER A 213 -19.58 8.89 -7.01
CA SER A 213 -18.92 8.65 -5.73
C SER A 213 -19.95 8.84 -4.62
N SER A 214 -19.61 8.42 -3.40
CA SER A 214 -20.48 8.49 -2.20
C SER A 214 -21.22 9.83 -2.08
N ASN A 215 -20.50 10.94 -2.30
CA ASN A 215 -20.98 12.30 -2.06
C ASN A 215 -21.05 13.19 -3.31
N SER A 216 -20.72 12.69 -4.50
CA SER A 216 -20.59 13.54 -5.70
C SER A 216 -20.78 12.80 -7.01
N ALA A 217 -21.32 13.50 -8.00
CA ALA A 217 -21.40 13.05 -9.39
C ALA A 217 -20.59 13.99 -10.28
N TYR A 218 -19.76 13.44 -11.16
CA TYR A 218 -18.91 14.19 -12.07
C TYR A 218 -19.28 13.86 -13.52
N PRO A 219 -19.69 14.85 -14.32
CA PRO A 219 -20.05 14.61 -15.72
C PRO A 219 -18.81 14.34 -16.58
N GLY A 220 -19.01 13.53 -17.62
CA GLY A 220 -18.00 13.27 -18.65
C GLY A 220 -17.12 12.05 -18.39
N LEU A 221 -16.17 11.84 -19.30
CA LEU A 221 -15.27 10.69 -19.32
C LEU A 221 -14.03 10.87 -18.43
N ASP A 222 -13.71 12.10 -18.02
CA ASP A 222 -12.49 12.38 -17.29
C ASP A 222 -12.60 12.03 -15.80
N MET A 223 -11.74 11.11 -15.36
CA MET A 223 -11.64 10.71 -13.96
C MET A 223 -11.37 11.94 -13.07
N PRO A 224 -12.11 12.09 -11.95
CA PRO A 224 -11.90 13.19 -11.00
C PRO A 224 -10.47 13.19 -10.44
N ARG A 225 -9.92 14.39 -10.23
CA ARG A 225 -8.52 14.57 -9.80
C ARG A 225 -8.17 13.83 -8.52
N ARG A 226 -9.10 13.75 -7.55
CA ARG A 226 -8.86 13.08 -6.26
C ARG A 226 -8.50 11.60 -6.41
N TYR A 227 -9.17 10.88 -7.32
CA TYR A 227 -8.90 9.46 -7.57
C TYR A 227 -7.72 9.27 -8.51
N ARG A 228 -7.54 10.20 -9.45
CA ARG A 228 -6.44 10.16 -10.41
C ARG A 228 -5.07 10.13 -9.73
N ALA A 229 -4.90 10.88 -8.64
CA ALA A 229 -3.64 10.96 -7.91
C ALA A 229 -3.11 9.58 -7.49
N ALA A 230 -3.98 8.69 -6.99
CA ALA A 230 -3.57 7.36 -6.55
C ALA A 230 -3.00 6.51 -7.71
N PHE A 231 -3.64 6.55 -8.88
CA PHE A 231 -3.14 5.86 -10.08
C PHE A 231 -1.86 6.51 -10.63
N GLU A 232 -1.72 7.83 -10.54
CA GLU A 232 -0.49 8.53 -10.91
C GLU A 232 0.69 8.07 -10.03
N HIS A 233 0.48 7.80 -8.74
CA HIS A 233 1.50 7.21 -7.86
C HIS A 233 1.90 5.80 -8.29
N MET A 234 0.95 4.95 -8.72
CA MET A 234 1.26 3.64 -9.29
C MET A 234 2.12 3.76 -10.55
N VAL A 235 1.84 4.75 -11.41
CA VAL A 235 2.65 5.06 -12.61
C VAL A 235 4.06 5.51 -12.23
N VAL A 236 4.21 6.38 -11.22
CA VAL A 236 5.52 6.83 -10.71
C VAL A 236 6.32 5.65 -10.16
N PHE A 237 5.69 4.77 -9.40
CA PHE A 237 6.33 3.56 -8.87
C PHE A 237 6.82 2.65 -9.99
N LYS A 238 5.99 2.38 -11.01
CA LYS A 238 6.38 1.59 -12.18
C LYS A 238 7.53 2.23 -12.95
N ARG A 239 7.55 3.57 -13.07
CA ARG A 239 8.66 4.31 -13.69
C ARG A 239 9.96 4.17 -12.89
N ASP A 240 9.91 4.31 -11.58
CA ASP A 240 11.07 4.16 -10.70
C ASP A 240 11.63 2.73 -10.74
N ALA A 241 10.75 1.72 -10.76
CA ALA A 241 11.14 0.32 -10.91
C ALA A 241 11.90 0.07 -12.22
N ASN A 242 11.37 0.56 -13.34
CA ASN A 242 12.03 0.45 -14.64
C ASN A 242 13.35 1.24 -14.70
N ARG A 243 13.42 2.41 -14.06
CA ARG A 243 14.66 3.21 -13.97
C ARG A 243 15.78 2.47 -13.22
N HIS A 244 15.44 1.71 -12.18
CA HIS A 244 16.39 1.00 -11.33
C HIS A 244 16.43 -0.51 -11.60
N ALA A 245 16.02 -0.92 -12.80
CA ALA A 245 15.88 -2.31 -13.19
C ALA A 245 17.10 -3.20 -12.89
N ALA A 246 18.29 -2.74 -13.31
CA ALA A 246 19.54 -3.48 -13.12
C ALA A 246 19.92 -3.66 -11.64
N LEU A 247 19.59 -2.67 -10.79
CA LEU A 247 19.84 -2.74 -9.36
C LEU A 247 18.92 -3.78 -8.70
N ILE A 248 17.66 -3.83 -9.12
CA ILE A 248 16.65 -4.72 -8.55
C ILE A 248 16.97 -6.18 -8.89
N GLN A 249 17.38 -6.45 -10.12
CA GLN A 249 17.71 -7.82 -10.56
C GLN A 249 18.87 -8.45 -9.78
N SER A 250 19.83 -7.66 -9.33
CA SER A 250 21.06 -8.15 -8.70
C SER A 250 20.98 -8.36 -7.18
N SER A 251 19.95 -7.85 -6.50
CA SER A 251 20.01 -7.71 -5.03
C SER A 251 18.66 -7.66 -4.30
N GLY A 252 17.57 -8.13 -4.90
CA GLY A 252 16.27 -8.20 -4.21
C GLY A 252 16.07 -9.52 -3.46
N ASP A 253 15.96 -9.47 -2.14
CA ASP A 253 15.61 -10.62 -1.30
C ASP A 253 14.17 -11.05 -1.57
N SER A 254 13.97 -12.33 -1.87
CA SER A 254 12.66 -12.90 -2.21
C SER A 254 12.02 -13.54 -0.98
N LEU A 255 10.69 -13.44 -0.88
CA LEU A 255 9.88 -14.16 0.11
C LEU A 255 9.73 -15.65 -0.26
N LEU A 256 9.99 -16.03 -1.51
CA LEU A 256 9.94 -17.39 -2.03
C LEU A 256 11.17 -18.22 -1.60
N THR A 257 11.27 -18.44 -0.30
CA THR A 257 12.37 -19.15 0.36
C THR A 257 12.33 -20.66 0.13
N HIS A 258 11.13 -21.24 0.00
CA HIS A 258 10.91 -22.67 -0.21
C HIS A 258 10.45 -22.99 -1.65
N GLU A 259 10.86 -24.13 -2.22
CA GLU A 259 10.53 -24.52 -3.61
C GLU A 259 9.02 -24.60 -3.84
N ALA A 260 8.28 -25.21 -2.92
CA ALA A 260 6.82 -25.29 -2.97
C ALA A 260 6.10 -23.92 -3.02
N MET A 261 6.73 -22.84 -2.55
CA MET A 261 6.16 -21.49 -2.69
C MET A 261 6.29 -20.97 -4.13
N ARG A 262 7.34 -21.37 -4.86
CA ARG A 262 7.64 -20.89 -6.22
C ARG A 262 6.70 -21.48 -7.26
N GLU A 263 6.11 -22.62 -6.98
CA GLU A 263 5.13 -23.28 -7.85
C GLU A 263 3.76 -22.57 -7.83
N GLN A 264 3.51 -21.71 -6.84
CA GLN A 264 2.27 -20.96 -6.70
C GLN A 264 2.34 -19.63 -7.49
N PRO A 265 1.52 -19.46 -8.54
CA PRO A 265 1.55 -18.25 -9.37
C PRO A 265 1.18 -16.98 -8.57
N ASP A 266 0.23 -17.10 -7.64
CA ASP A 266 -0.26 -16.02 -6.79
C ASP A 266 0.84 -15.45 -5.89
N LEU A 267 1.58 -16.34 -5.22
CA LEU A 267 2.71 -15.98 -4.37
C LEU A 267 3.84 -15.34 -5.18
N SER A 268 4.08 -15.85 -6.40
CA SER A 268 5.06 -15.26 -7.32
C SER A 268 4.65 -13.85 -7.78
N ALA A 269 3.35 -13.59 -7.96
CA ALA A 269 2.85 -12.27 -8.33
C ALA A 269 3.11 -11.26 -7.22
N ILE A 270 2.78 -11.59 -5.97
CA ILE A 270 3.02 -10.75 -4.79
C ILE A 270 4.53 -10.53 -4.57
N ASP A 271 5.35 -11.59 -4.62
CA ASP A 271 6.82 -11.51 -4.45
C ASP A 271 7.47 -10.59 -5.48
N SER A 272 7.00 -10.64 -6.74
CA SER A 272 7.56 -9.80 -7.82
C SER A 272 7.45 -8.31 -7.52
N VAL A 273 6.35 -7.87 -6.89
CA VAL A 273 6.13 -6.46 -6.51
C VAL A 273 6.80 -6.14 -5.19
N TYR A 274 6.78 -7.08 -4.23
CA TYR A 274 7.46 -6.93 -2.94
C TYR A 274 8.96 -6.63 -3.13
N ARG A 275 9.66 -7.42 -3.95
CA ARG A 275 11.10 -7.28 -4.19
C ARG A 275 11.48 -5.91 -4.75
N VAL A 276 10.64 -5.38 -5.64
CA VAL A 276 10.82 -4.04 -6.21
C VAL A 276 10.58 -2.98 -5.14
N ALA A 277 9.49 -3.10 -4.38
CA ALA A 277 9.13 -2.15 -3.32
C ALA A 277 10.21 -2.08 -2.23
N ASP A 278 10.65 -3.23 -1.70
CA ASP A 278 11.67 -3.30 -0.66
C ASP A 278 13.02 -2.75 -1.14
N ARG A 279 13.43 -3.12 -2.36
CA ARG A 279 14.70 -2.64 -2.90
C ARG A 279 14.71 -1.13 -3.14
N LEU A 280 13.63 -0.58 -3.67
CA LEU A 280 13.48 0.86 -3.84
C LEU A 280 13.41 1.57 -2.49
N ALA A 281 12.73 0.99 -1.50
CA ALA A 281 12.69 1.53 -0.13
C ALA A 281 14.11 1.64 0.46
N ILE A 282 14.94 0.59 0.32
CA ILE A 282 16.34 0.61 0.78
C ILE A 282 17.15 1.67 0.04
N LEU A 283 16.99 1.80 -1.28
CA LEU A 283 17.70 2.79 -2.10
C LEU A 283 17.37 4.21 -1.64
N TYR A 284 16.08 4.57 -1.56
CA TYR A 284 15.66 5.91 -1.15
C TYR A 284 15.99 6.18 0.31
N ARG A 285 15.92 5.18 1.20
CA ARG A 285 16.42 5.30 2.59
C ARG A 285 17.89 5.72 2.62
N GLN A 286 18.73 5.11 1.80
CA GLN A 286 20.16 5.45 1.75
C GLN A 286 20.37 6.88 1.24
N LEU A 287 19.59 7.33 0.26
CA LEU A 287 19.65 8.71 -0.24
C LEU A 287 19.22 9.72 0.83
N VAL A 288 18.11 9.45 1.54
CA VAL A 288 17.64 10.30 2.65
C VAL A 288 18.67 10.36 3.79
N VAL A 289 19.25 9.21 4.17
CA VAL A 289 20.28 9.19 5.21
C VAL A 289 21.54 9.93 4.76
N ARG A 290 21.95 9.82 3.49
CA ARG A 290 23.08 10.58 2.94
C ARG A 290 22.81 12.08 2.92
N GLU A 291 21.62 12.49 2.51
CA GLU A 291 21.19 13.89 2.56
C GLU A 291 21.23 14.44 3.99
N LEU A 292 20.69 13.68 4.94
CA LEU A 292 20.67 14.06 6.34
C LEU A 292 22.09 14.16 6.91
N VAL A 293 22.97 13.20 6.62
CA VAL A 293 24.38 13.23 7.06
C VAL A 293 25.12 14.41 6.43
N LEU A 294 24.93 14.65 5.13
CA LEU A 294 25.61 15.74 4.41
C LEU A 294 25.17 17.12 4.94
N THR A 295 23.87 17.34 5.11
CA THR A 295 23.34 18.63 5.62
C THR A 295 23.82 18.92 7.04
N HIS A 296 23.86 17.92 7.92
CA HIS A 296 24.36 18.10 9.30
C HIS A 296 25.89 18.26 9.33
N ALA A 297 26.63 17.57 8.46
CA ALA A 297 28.08 17.77 8.32
C ALA A 297 28.41 19.19 7.82
N LEU A 298 27.66 19.70 6.84
CA LEU A 298 27.79 21.08 6.36
C LEU A 298 27.44 22.10 7.46
N ALA A 299 26.40 21.84 8.27
CA ALA A 299 26.08 22.69 9.43
C ALA A 299 27.21 22.72 10.47
N ALA A 300 27.85 21.59 10.74
CA ALA A 300 29.01 21.52 11.63
C ALA A 300 30.21 22.28 11.07
N LEU A 301 30.47 22.15 9.76
CA LEU A 301 31.54 22.86 9.07
C LEU A 301 31.29 24.38 9.03
N MET A 302 30.05 24.81 8.84
CA MET A 302 29.64 26.21 8.94
C MET A 302 29.92 26.77 10.33
N GLY A 303 29.50 26.08 11.39
CA GLY A 303 29.77 26.53 12.75
C GLY A 303 31.26 26.56 13.09
N PHE A 304 32.02 25.56 12.66
CA PHE A 304 33.48 25.55 12.79
C PHE A 304 34.14 26.72 12.05
N SER A 305 33.69 27.02 10.82
CA SER A 305 34.21 28.12 10.02
C SER A 305 33.93 29.48 10.67
N PHE A 306 32.72 29.66 11.20
CA PHE A 306 32.32 30.88 11.90
C PHE A 306 33.12 31.10 13.20
N LEU A 307 33.21 30.08 14.05
CA LEU A 307 33.96 30.15 15.31
C LEU A 307 35.47 30.35 15.09
N THR A 308 36.03 29.75 14.04
CA THR A 308 37.45 29.94 13.72
C THR A 308 37.72 31.34 13.18
N TYR A 309 36.81 31.86 12.34
CA TYR A 309 36.92 33.22 11.82
C TYR A 309 36.78 34.29 12.91
N SER A 310 35.96 34.06 13.94
CA SER A 310 35.80 35.03 15.05
C SER A 310 37.10 35.22 15.83
N GLU A 311 37.89 34.16 16.01
CA GLU A 311 39.17 34.21 16.72
C GLU A 311 40.37 34.53 15.80
N TYR A 312 40.29 34.18 14.51
CA TYR A 312 41.38 34.36 13.55
C TYR A 312 40.89 35.09 12.28
N GLN A 313 40.79 36.42 12.35
CA GLN A 313 40.33 37.25 11.23
C GLN A 313 41.23 37.17 9.99
N GLU A 314 42.51 36.79 10.17
CA GLU A 314 43.45 36.54 9.06
C GLU A 314 42.96 35.44 8.11
N LEU A 315 42.12 34.52 8.60
CA LEU A 315 41.51 33.44 7.81
C LEU A 315 40.22 33.90 7.12
N ALA A 316 40.24 35.07 6.46
CA ALA A 316 39.08 35.65 5.80
C ALA A 316 38.43 34.76 4.73
N PHE A 317 39.17 33.77 4.19
CA PHE A 317 38.63 32.77 3.27
C PHE A 317 37.58 31.84 3.90
N LEU A 318 37.48 31.78 5.24
CA LEU A 318 36.46 31.00 5.94
C LEU A 318 35.05 31.57 5.72
N LEU A 319 34.91 32.88 5.47
CA LEU A 319 33.62 33.51 5.19
C LEU A 319 33.01 33.03 3.85
N PRO A 320 33.71 33.07 2.70
CA PRO A 320 33.19 32.46 1.47
C PRO A 320 33.04 30.93 1.60
N ALA A 321 33.87 30.23 2.37
CA ALA A 321 33.69 28.80 2.64
C ALA A 321 32.39 28.52 3.41
N PHE A 322 32.05 29.34 4.41
CA PHE A 322 30.79 29.29 5.13
C PHE A 322 29.59 29.46 4.17
N LEU A 323 29.64 30.48 3.31
CA LEU A 323 28.59 30.72 2.31
C LEU A 323 28.47 29.55 1.33
N ALA A 324 29.59 28.99 0.85
CA ALA A 324 29.58 27.83 -0.02
C ALA A 324 28.93 26.60 0.64
N CYS A 325 29.20 26.34 1.93
CA CYS A 325 28.55 25.28 2.68
C CYS A 325 27.04 25.50 2.80
N PHE A 326 26.62 26.73 3.08
CA PHE A 326 25.21 27.10 3.17
C PHE A 326 24.48 26.87 1.84
N PHE A 327 25.00 27.39 0.73
CA PHE A 327 24.38 27.22 -0.59
C PHE A 327 24.37 25.74 -1.01
N THR A 328 25.41 24.98 -0.70
CA THR A 328 25.46 23.53 -0.97
C THR A 328 24.36 22.80 -0.20
N ALA A 329 24.22 23.07 1.11
CA ALA A 329 23.17 22.46 1.93
C ALA A 329 21.77 22.82 1.41
N TRP A 330 21.55 24.08 1.04
CA TRP A 330 20.29 24.55 0.46
C TRP A 330 19.96 23.86 -0.87
N CYS A 331 20.93 23.78 -1.80
CA CYS A 331 20.76 23.11 -3.09
C CYS A 331 20.43 21.62 -2.92
N VAL A 332 21.15 20.93 -2.03
CA VAL A 332 20.92 19.51 -1.73
C VAL A 332 19.52 19.29 -1.18
N ASN A 333 19.08 20.09 -0.21
CA ASN A 333 17.74 19.95 0.39
C ASN A 333 16.64 20.28 -0.64
N LYS A 334 16.82 21.32 -1.46
CA LYS A 334 15.88 21.66 -2.54
C LYS A 334 15.75 20.53 -3.55
N LEU A 335 16.87 19.91 -3.95
CA LEU A 335 16.88 18.78 -4.88
C LEU A 335 16.23 17.54 -4.27
N ALA A 336 16.50 17.24 -3.01
CA ALA A 336 15.93 16.09 -2.30
C ALA A 336 14.40 16.21 -2.16
N ASN A 337 13.90 17.41 -1.88
CA ASN A 337 12.46 17.70 -1.82
C ASN A 337 11.82 17.65 -3.21
N TRP A 338 12.47 18.23 -4.23
CA TRP A 338 11.98 18.19 -5.61
C TRP A 338 11.88 16.76 -6.16
N LEU A 339 12.83 15.88 -5.80
CA LEU A 339 12.80 14.46 -6.15
C LEU A 339 11.98 13.60 -5.18
N SER A 340 11.45 14.20 -4.11
CA SER A 340 10.60 13.59 -3.09
C SER A 340 11.20 12.31 -2.48
N TRP A 341 12.51 12.28 -2.21
CA TRP A 341 13.22 11.09 -1.71
C TRP A 341 12.63 10.55 -0.40
N HIS A 342 12.29 11.46 0.53
CA HIS A 342 11.71 11.08 1.83
C HIS A 342 10.37 10.38 1.66
N ARG A 343 9.45 10.99 0.90
CA ARG A 343 8.14 10.40 0.61
C ARG A 343 8.27 9.03 -0.07
N LYS A 344 9.10 8.92 -1.11
CA LYS A 344 9.32 7.64 -1.82
C LYS A 344 9.87 6.56 -0.90
N TYR A 345 10.78 6.92 0.02
CA TYR A 345 11.27 5.98 1.02
C TYR A 345 10.13 5.47 1.92
N LEU A 346 9.32 6.36 2.48
CA LEU A 346 8.23 5.98 3.37
C LEU A 346 7.19 5.11 2.65
N ASP A 347 6.74 5.55 1.47
CA ASP A 347 5.64 4.88 0.78
C ASP A 347 6.07 3.51 0.22
N TYR A 348 7.30 3.38 -0.30
CA TYR A 348 7.79 2.09 -0.81
C TYR A 348 8.06 1.09 0.31
N ARG A 349 8.49 1.56 1.49
CA ARG A 349 8.61 0.70 2.67
C ARG A 349 7.23 0.21 3.10
N ALA A 350 6.26 1.11 3.17
CA ALA A 350 4.89 0.77 3.52
C ALA A 350 4.28 -0.26 2.56
N LEU A 351 4.49 -0.10 1.26
CA LEU A 351 4.07 -1.08 0.25
C LEU A 351 4.77 -2.43 0.43
N ALA A 352 6.09 -2.44 0.69
CA ALA A 352 6.82 -3.68 0.91
C ALA A 352 6.30 -4.45 2.13
N GLU A 353 6.10 -3.77 3.26
CA GLU A 353 5.59 -4.42 4.47
C GLU A 353 4.13 -4.88 4.31
N GLY A 354 3.29 -4.10 3.61
CA GLY A 354 1.92 -4.50 3.28
C GLY A 354 1.88 -5.76 2.42
N LEU A 355 2.67 -5.81 1.34
CA LEU A 355 2.78 -6.98 0.47
C LEU A 355 3.36 -8.20 1.19
N ARG A 356 4.25 -8.00 2.17
CA ARG A 356 4.78 -9.09 2.99
C ARG A 356 3.69 -9.73 3.86
N VAL A 357 2.84 -8.92 4.50
CA VAL A 357 1.69 -9.44 5.26
C VAL A 357 0.72 -10.17 4.32
N GLN A 358 0.40 -9.56 3.18
CA GLN A 358 -0.45 -10.17 2.15
C GLN A 358 0.09 -11.52 1.67
N PHE A 359 1.40 -11.61 1.40
CA PHE A 359 2.05 -12.84 0.99
C PHE A 359 1.85 -13.97 2.01
N TYR A 360 2.08 -13.69 3.29
CA TYR A 360 1.97 -14.72 4.32
C TYR A 360 0.53 -15.05 4.70
N TRP A 361 -0.41 -14.11 4.58
CA TRP A 361 -1.84 -14.42 4.70
C TRP A 361 -2.35 -15.29 3.55
N CYS A 362 -1.93 -15.01 2.32
CA CYS A 362 -2.20 -15.86 1.16
C CYS A 362 -1.59 -17.26 1.35
N LEU A 363 -0.33 -17.35 1.80
CA LEU A 363 0.35 -18.62 2.07
C LEU A 363 -0.33 -19.43 3.19
N ALA A 364 -0.77 -18.76 4.26
CA ALA A 364 -1.40 -19.41 5.41
C ALA A 364 -2.91 -19.71 5.21
N ASP A 365 -3.50 -19.20 4.12
CA ASP A 365 -4.95 -19.27 3.85
C ASP A 365 -5.79 -18.62 4.97
N VAL A 366 -5.39 -17.40 5.36
CA VAL A 366 -5.97 -16.65 6.49
C VAL A 366 -6.81 -15.45 6.03
N GLU A 367 -6.80 -15.13 4.73
CA GLU A 367 -7.58 -14.04 4.19
C GLU A 367 -9.07 -14.34 4.33
N ASP A 368 -9.76 -13.57 5.18
CA ASP A 368 -11.18 -13.73 5.44
C ASP A 368 -11.96 -13.37 4.18
N PHE A 369 -12.46 -14.40 3.50
CA PHE A 369 -13.23 -14.25 2.28
C PHE A 369 -14.67 -13.77 2.53
N HIS A 370 -15.11 -13.72 3.80
CA HIS A 370 -16.51 -13.51 4.15
C HIS A 370 -17.08 -12.09 3.94
N GLY A 371 -16.43 -11.29 3.09
CA GLY A 371 -17.12 -10.42 2.14
C GLY A 371 -17.19 -8.93 2.43
N THR A 372 -16.67 -8.41 3.54
CA THR A 372 -17.08 -7.05 3.98
C THR A 372 -16.10 -5.93 3.68
N ALA A 373 -14.82 -6.21 3.41
CA ALA A 373 -13.84 -5.24 2.95
C ALA A 373 -12.58 -5.98 2.51
N PHE A 374 -11.84 -5.45 1.52
CA PHE A 374 -10.43 -5.82 1.39
C PHE A 374 -9.79 -5.49 2.74
N THR A 375 -9.17 -6.44 3.45
CA THR A 375 -8.75 -6.30 4.87
C THR A 375 -8.01 -4.99 5.17
N TYR A 376 -7.30 -4.47 4.17
CA TYR A 376 -6.53 -3.23 4.20
C TYR A 376 -7.35 -1.94 4.11
N ASP A 377 -8.58 -2.00 3.59
CA ASP A 377 -9.47 -0.85 3.45
C ASP A 377 -9.89 -0.30 4.82
N ASN A 378 -9.88 -1.11 5.90
CA ASN A 378 -10.24 -0.68 7.25
C ASN A 378 -9.06 -0.27 8.14
N LEU A 379 -7.88 -0.85 7.91
CA LEU A 379 -6.71 -0.69 8.80
C LEU A 379 -5.97 0.65 8.62
N MET A 380 -6.25 1.39 7.54
CA MET A 380 -5.54 2.64 7.19
C MET A 380 -6.46 3.85 6.97
N GLN A 381 -7.75 3.75 7.30
CA GLN A 381 -8.76 4.78 6.97
C GLN A 381 -8.55 6.11 7.68
N LYS A 382 -7.84 6.11 8.82
CA LYS A 382 -7.87 7.31 9.67
C LYS A 382 -7.17 8.50 9.05
N GLN A 383 -6.03 8.35 8.35
CA GLN A 383 -5.16 9.49 8.12
C GLN A 383 -4.32 9.33 6.85
N ASP A 384 -4.58 10.22 5.89
CA ASP A 384 -3.85 10.52 4.63
C ASP A 384 -4.32 9.80 3.34
N VAL A 385 -4.98 10.59 2.46
CA VAL A 385 -5.39 10.25 1.08
C VAL A 385 -4.22 9.70 0.25
N GLU A 386 -2.98 10.07 0.59
CA GLU A 386 -1.79 9.60 -0.09
C GLU A 386 -1.42 8.12 0.22
N LEU A 387 -2.16 7.39 1.05
CA LEU A 387 -1.98 5.95 1.25
C LEU A 387 -2.89 5.07 0.38
N VAL A 388 -3.88 5.67 -0.29
CA VAL A 388 -4.84 4.96 -1.16
C VAL A 388 -4.14 4.17 -2.27
N TRP A 389 -3.06 4.74 -2.83
CA TRP A 389 -2.32 4.10 -3.91
C TRP A 389 -1.63 2.80 -3.46
N ILE A 390 -1.22 2.69 -2.20
CA ILE A 390 -0.60 1.47 -1.65
C ILE A 390 -1.63 0.35 -1.63
N ARG A 391 -2.85 0.64 -1.16
CA ARG A 391 -3.97 -0.32 -1.18
C ARG A 391 -4.32 -0.74 -2.61
N HIS A 392 -4.36 0.20 -3.55
CA HIS A 392 -4.56 -0.11 -4.97
C HIS A 392 -3.46 -1.01 -5.55
N MET A 393 -2.20 -0.75 -5.23
CA MET A 393 -1.09 -1.63 -5.63
C MET A 393 -1.26 -3.05 -5.09
N MET A 394 -1.58 -3.18 -3.80
CA MET A 394 -1.82 -4.48 -3.16
C MET A 394 -3.00 -5.22 -3.77
N ARG A 395 -4.09 -4.50 -4.07
CA ARG A 395 -5.28 -5.03 -4.76
C ARG A 395 -4.98 -5.52 -6.18
N SER A 396 -4.07 -4.85 -6.89
CA SER A 396 -3.69 -5.24 -8.26
C SER A 396 -3.06 -6.64 -8.32
N VAL A 397 -2.32 -7.04 -7.29
CA VAL A 397 -1.65 -8.36 -7.20
C VAL A 397 -2.39 -9.35 -6.30
N SER A 398 -3.51 -8.94 -5.70
CA SER A 398 -4.28 -9.82 -4.83
C SER A 398 -5.03 -10.90 -5.61
N THR A 399 -4.93 -12.12 -5.09
CA THR A 399 -5.74 -13.30 -5.47
C THR A 399 -6.61 -13.78 -4.31
N ALA A 400 -6.76 -12.95 -3.27
CA ALA A 400 -7.62 -13.22 -2.12
C ALA A 400 -8.99 -13.70 -2.59
N GLY A 401 -9.49 -14.78 -1.99
CA GLY A 401 -10.85 -15.26 -2.24
C GLY A 401 -11.08 -16.19 -3.41
N ARG A 402 -10.04 -16.55 -4.17
CA ARG A 402 -10.13 -17.60 -5.18
C ARG A 402 -10.18 -18.99 -4.49
N ALA A 403 -11.28 -19.73 -4.65
CA ALA A 403 -11.50 -21.03 -4.01
C ALA A 403 -10.69 -22.17 -4.68
N ASN A 404 -10.56 -22.12 -6.00
CA ASN A 404 -9.99 -23.21 -6.80
C ASN A 404 -8.48 -23.09 -7.07
N THR A 405 -7.79 -22.17 -6.38
CA THR A 405 -6.33 -22.15 -6.41
C THR A 405 -5.79 -23.35 -5.63
N CYS A 406 -4.77 -24.04 -6.16
CA CYS A 406 -4.14 -25.17 -5.49
C CYS A 406 -3.51 -24.72 -4.17
N LYS A 407 -4.23 -24.79 -3.06
CA LYS A 407 -3.72 -24.36 -1.76
C LYS A 407 -2.58 -25.26 -1.32
N LEU A 408 -1.52 -24.67 -0.79
CA LEU A 408 -0.39 -25.42 -0.27
C LEU A 408 -0.76 -26.06 1.07
N GLU A 409 -0.78 -27.40 1.15
CA GLU A 409 -1.16 -28.13 2.37
C GLU A 409 -0.31 -27.71 3.59
N GLN A 410 0.98 -27.45 3.36
CA GLN A 410 1.94 -27.00 4.38
C GLN A 410 2.06 -25.47 4.50
N GLY A 411 1.19 -24.71 3.82
CA GLY A 411 1.26 -23.25 3.76
C GLY A 411 1.26 -22.58 5.14
N LEU A 412 0.40 -23.02 6.05
CA LEU A 412 0.37 -22.52 7.42
C LEU A 412 1.69 -22.78 8.18
N ALA A 413 2.28 -23.97 8.04
CA ALA A 413 3.53 -24.30 8.71
C ALA A 413 4.69 -23.46 8.16
N LEU A 414 4.77 -23.32 6.83
CA LEU A 414 5.77 -22.50 6.16
C LEU A 414 5.61 -21.02 6.48
N ALA A 415 4.38 -20.51 6.61
CA ALA A 415 4.14 -19.15 7.05
C ALA A 415 4.68 -18.95 8.48
N ILE A 416 4.41 -19.86 9.41
CA ILE A 416 4.90 -19.74 10.79
C ILE A 416 6.44 -19.80 10.84
N GLU A 417 7.04 -20.73 10.09
CA GLU A 417 8.49 -20.91 10.04
C GLU A 417 9.21 -19.70 9.42
N HIS A 418 8.77 -19.24 8.25
CA HIS A 418 9.48 -18.22 7.48
C HIS A 418 9.05 -16.78 7.80
N TRP A 419 7.81 -16.56 8.24
CA TRP A 419 7.33 -15.24 8.63
C TRP A 419 7.68 -14.93 10.09
N VAL A 420 7.13 -15.72 11.02
CA VAL A 420 7.27 -15.45 12.46
C VAL A 420 8.67 -15.85 12.91
N GLY A 421 9.09 -17.07 12.56
CA GLY A 421 10.29 -17.70 13.09
C GLY A 421 9.97 -18.49 14.36
N GLY A 422 10.73 -19.57 14.60
CA GLY A 422 10.65 -20.35 15.84
C GLY A 422 11.48 -19.74 16.96
N ALA A 423 11.16 -20.04 18.22
CA ALA A 423 11.86 -19.55 19.41
C ALA A 423 13.39 -19.83 19.43
N TRP A 424 13.85 -20.75 18.57
CA TRP A 424 15.25 -21.20 18.46
C TRP A 424 15.86 -21.05 17.06
N ALA A 425 15.10 -20.53 16.09
CA ALA A 425 15.58 -20.38 14.73
C ALA A 425 16.21 -18.98 14.55
N ASN A 426 17.43 -18.92 14.03
CA ASN A 426 18.06 -17.68 13.55
C ASN A 426 17.38 -17.17 12.25
N ALA A 427 16.07 -17.32 12.12
CA ALA A 427 15.31 -17.12 10.90
C ALA A 427 13.94 -16.47 11.21
N GLY A 428 13.37 -15.81 10.22
CA GLY A 428 12.10 -15.10 10.34
C GLY A 428 12.23 -13.71 10.97
N GLN A 429 11.08 -13.06 11.17
CA GLN A 429 11.02 -11.68 11.64
C GLN A 429 11.33 -11.53 13.13
N LEU A 430 11.07 -12.56 13.94
CA LEU A 430 11.39 -12.54 15.37
C LEU A 430 12.89 -12.29 15.59
N ALA A 431 13.76 -13.05 14.90
CA ALA A 431 15.21 -12.89 14.98
C ALA A 431 15.65 -11.51 14.47
N TYR A 432 15.08 -11.06 13.35
CA TYR A 432 15.36 -9.72 12.80
C TYR A 432 15.03 -8.61 13.80
N TYR A 433 13.85 -8.61 14.41
CA TYR A 433 13.46 -7.58 15.37
C TYR A 433 14.24 -7.66 16.67
N HIS A 434 14.63 -8.85 17.12
CA HIS A 434 15.52 -9.04 18.26
C HIS A 434 16.86 -8.32 18.04
N ASP A 435 17.57 -8.69 16.97
CA ASP A 435 18.93 -8.22 16.71
C ASP A 435 18.93 -6.73 16.34
N ALA A 436 18.02 -6.32 15.46
CA ALA A 436 17.89 -4.93 15.05
C ALA A 436 17.43 -4.03 16.21
N GLY A 437 16.50 -4.51 17.05
CA GLY A 437 16.02 -3.79 18.23
C GLY A 437 17.12 -3.57 19.26
N GLN A 438 17.88 -4.62 19.60
CA GLN A 438 19.00 -4.54 20.55
C GLN A 438 20.15 -3.67 20.02
N ALA A 439 20.55 -3.86 18.77
CA ALA A 439 21.60 -3.05 18.15
C ALA A 439 21.25 -1.55 18.16
N ARG A 440 19.99 -1.21 17.87
CA ARG A 440 19.48 0.17 17.90
C ARG A 440 19.42 0.73 19.32
N ALA A 441 18.93 -0.03 20.29
CA ALA A 441 18.90 0.39 21.69
C ALA A 441 20.31 0.67 22.23
N ASN A 442 21.28 -0.18 21.90
CA ASN A 442 22.68 0.01 22.28
C ASN A 442 23.32 1.20 21.55
N LYS A 443 22.95 1.46 20.29
CA LYS A 443 23.35 2.66 19.58
C LYS A 443 22.81 3.93 20.24
N LEU A 444 21.52 3.96 20.60
CA LEU A 444 20.89 5.10 21.25
C LEU A 444 21.54 5.44 22.60
N LYS A 445 21.90 4.42 23.40
CA LYS A 445 22.65 4.62 24.65
C LYS A 445 24.02 5.24 24.42
N ARG A 446 24.77 4.75 23.43
CA ARG A 446 26.08 5.30 23.05
C ARG A 446 25.97 6.74 22.56
N ASP A 447 24.94 7.02 21.76
CA ASP A 447 24.68 8.35 21.22
C ASP A 447 24.32 9.35 22.33
N ALA A 448 23.51 8.93 23.31
CA ALA A 448 23.17 9.75 24.48
C ALA A 448 24.40 10.03 25.36
N LEU A 449 25.25 9.03 25.59
CA LEU A 449 26.50 9.19 26.32
C LEU A 449 27.44 10.17 25.60
N PHE A 450 27.58 10.02 24.28
CA PHE A 450 28.40 10.92 23.48
C PHE A 450 27.92 12.37 23.59
N GLY A 451 26.61 12.62 23.48
CA GLY A 451 26.04 13.96 23.63
C GLY A 451 26.25 14.57 25.01
N GLN A 452 26.14 13.77 26.08
CA GLN A 452 26.44 14.22 27.45
C GLN A 452 27.92 14.55 27.63
N LEU A 453 28.82 13.69 27.13
CA LEU A 453 30.26 13.89 27.23
C LEU A 453 30.72 15.13 26.47
N THR A 454 30.22 15.38 25.26
CA THR A 454 30.58 16.58 24.48
C THR A 454 30.06 17.86 25.14
N LEU A 455 28.85 17.84 25.69
CA LEU A 455 28.31 18.97 26.44
C LEU A 455 29.14 19.28 27.70
N TRP A 456 29.43 18.26 28.52
CA TRP A 456 30.24 18.43 29.72
C TRP A 456 31.68 18.83 29.41
N ALA A 457 32.27 18.36 28.31
CA ALA A 457 33.58 18.80 27.85
C ALA A 457 33.58 20.29 27.46
N GLY A 458 32.52 20.77 26.79
CA GLY A 458 32.33 22.19 26.48
C GLY A 458 32.25 23.06 27.75
N ILE A 459 31.42 22.64 28.71
CA ILE A 459 31.29 23.31 30.02
C ILE A 459 32.63 23.31 30.77
N SER A 460 33.34 22.18 30.77
CA SER A 460 34.65 22.05 31.43
C SER A 460 35.69 22.96 30.79
N THR A 461 35.65 23.10 29.46
CA THR A 461 36.52 24.03 28.72
C THR A 461 36.23 25.48 29.10
N ALA A 462 34.96 25.85 29.24
CA ALA A 462 34.54 27.18 29.70
C ALA A 462 35.01 27.46 31.14
N LEU A 463 34.84 26.50 32.05
CA LEU A 463 35.32 26.62 33.43
C LEU A 463 36.84 26.73 33.50
N TYR A 464 37.56 25.94 32.69
CA TYR A 464 39.02 26.02 32.63
C TYR A 464 39.50 27.39 32.16
N LEU A 465 38.89 27.93 31.10
CA LEU A 465 39.15 29.30 30.63
C LEU A 465 38.88 30.33 31.72
N LEU A 466 37.78 30.21 32.48
CA LEU A 466 37.44 31.15 33.54
C LEU A 466 38.54 31.27 34.62
N PHE A 467 39.21 30.17 34.97
CA PHE A 467 40.23 30.17 36.02
C PHE A 467 41.66 30.38 35.51
N MET A 468 41.97 29.88 34.31
CA MET A 468 43.34 29.83 33.80
C MET A 468 43.61 30.81 32.64
N ALA A 469 42.63 31.58 32.16
CA ALA A 469 42.81 32.48 31.02
C ALA A 469 43.98 33.48 31.20
N ALA A 470 44.24 33.94 32.42
CA ALA A 470 45.33 34.88 32.69
C ALA A 470 46.73 34.27 32.56
N GLU A 471 46.85 32.95 32.65
CA GLU A 471 48.13 32.22 32.59
C GLU A 471 48.40 31.61 31.20
N LEU A 472 47.40 31.60 30.33
CA LEU A 472 47.46 30.97 29.00
C LEU A 472 47.99 31.95 27.95
N GLY A 473 48.79 31.43 27.01
CA GLY A 473 49.20 32.18 25.83
C GLY A 473 48.03 32.42 24.88
N GLU A 474 48.09 33.51 24.11
CA GLU A 474 47.03 33.96 23.18
C GLU A 474 46.52 32.84 22.25
N HIS A 475 47.43 32.10 21.62
CA HIS A 475 47.06 30.97 20.77
C HIS A 475 46.28 29.86 21.51
N SER A 476 46.69 29.52 22.73
CA SER A 476 46.03 28.48 23.53
C SER A 476 44.62 28.93 23.96
N THR A 477 44.49 30.20 24.33
CA THR A 477 43.21 30.81 24.69
C THR A 477 42.23 30.80 23.53
N ASN A 478 42.66 31.20 22.33
CA ASN A 478 41.81 31.22 21.12
C ASN A 478 41.34 29.80 20.74
N VAL A 479 42.22 28.80 20.81
CA VAL A 479 41.84 27.39 20.54
C VAL A 479 40.79 26.90 21.54
N LEU A 480 40.95 27.23 22.82
CA LEU A 480 39.98 26.85 23.86
C LEU A 480 38.64 27.56 23.67
N PHE A 481 38.61 28.82 23.21
CA PHE A 481 37.36 29.51 22.86
C PHE A 481 36.63 28.82 21.70
N ILE A 482 37.37 28.42 20.65
CA ILE A 482 36.79 27.64 19.53
C ILE A 482 36.20 26.33 20.06
N MET A 483 36.95 25.59 20.89
CA MET A 483 36.47 24.32 21.46
C MET A 483 35.26 24.50 22.37
N MET A 484 35.23 25.56 23.17
CA MET A 484 34.12 25.94 24.04
C MET A 484 32.82 26.14 23.24
N GLY A 485 32.89 26.76 22.07
CA GLY A 485 31.74 26.93 21.18
C GLY A 485 31.41 25.69 20.34
N LEU A 486 32.42 24.99 19.84
CA LEU A 486 32.26 23.90 18.89
C LEU A 486 31.68 22.64 19.54
N LEU A 487 32.11 22.29 20.77
CA LEU A 487 31.66 21.08 21.44
C LEU A 487 30.15 21.07 21.74
N PRO A 488 29.56 22.13 22.34
CA PRO A 488 28.11 22.23 22.51
C PRO A 488 27.36 22.29 21.17
N LEU A 489 27.92 22.97 20.16
CA LEU A 489 27.33 23.02 18.82
C LEU A 489 27.22 21.61 18.20
N LEU A 490 28.30 20.82 18.25
CA LEU A 490 28.29 19.44 17.74
C LEU A 490 27.30 18.56 18.51
N ALA A 491 27.16 18.75 19.82
CA ALA A 491 26.13 18.08 20.62
C ALA A 491 24.71 18.42 20.13
N GLY A 492 24.43 19.71 19.92
CA GLY A 492 23.13 20.18 19.41
C GLY A 492 22.82 19.69 17.99
N ILE A 493 23.79 19.72 17.08
CA ILE A 493 23.63 19.19 15.71
C ILE A 493 23.36 17.68 15.75
N ARG A 494 24.05 16.94 16.62
CA ARG A 494 23.87 15.49 16.76
C ARG A 494 22.50 15.12 17.34
N GLU A 495 22.00 15.92 18.29
CA GLU A 495 20.65 15.79 18.84
C GLU A 495 19.59 16.11 17.80
N ALA A 496 19.75 17.19 17.04
CA ALA A 496 18.87 17.55 15.93
C ALA A 496 18.82 16.43 14.85
N TYR A 497 19.98 15.84 14.52
CA TYR A 497 20.05 14.68 13.62
C TYR A 497 19.26 13.48 14.17
N ALA A 498 19.42 13.15 15.45
CA ALA A 498 18.72 12.03 16.09
C ALA A 498 17.21 12.26 16.14
N TYR A 499 16.79 13.50 16.41
CA TYR A 499 15.40 13.92 16.41
C TYR A 499 14.77 13.79 15.02
N LYS A 500 15.43 14.34 13.99
CA LYS A 500 14.97 14.25 12.59
C LYS A 500 14.89 12.82 12.09
N LYS A 501 15.85 11.96 12.44
CA LYS A 501 15.83 10.54 12.08
C LYS A 501 14.81 9.71 12.88
N ALA A 502 14.19 10.29 13.90
CA ALA A 502 13.26 9.62 14.81
C ALA A 502 13.85 8.36 15.48
N ASP A 503 15.16 8.35 15.79
CA ASP A 503 15.86 7.14 16.26
C ASP A 503 15.26 6.56 17.56
N LYS A 504 14.73 7.42 18.45
CA LYS A 504 14.04 7.00 19.68
C LYS A 504 12.76 6.23 19.37
N GLU A 505 11.91 6.77 18.51
CA GLU A 505 10.61 6.15 18.18
C GLU A 505 10.78 4.89 17.36
N LEU A 506 11.71 4.92 16.40
CA LEU A 506 12.08 3.74 15.63
C LEU A 506 12.59 2.61 16.54
N THR A 507 13.33 2.92 17.60
CA THR A 507 13.77 1.91 18.57
C THR A 507 12.58 1.33 19.35
N LYS A 508 11.63 2.17 19.79
CA LYS A 508 10.43 1.70 20.49
C LYS A 508 9.58 0.79 19.60
N GLN A 509 9.41 1.14 18.34
CA GLN A 509 8.66 0.35 17.35
C GLN A 509 9.28 -1.03 17.12
N TYR A 510 10.60 -1.12 16.93
CA TYR A 510 11.27 -2.41 16.80
C TYR A 510 11.13 -3.28 18.05
N LEU A 511 11.21 -2.68 19.25
CA LEU A 511 10.99 -3.39 20.51
C LEU A 511 9.54 -3.83 20.71
N PHE A 512 8.57 -3.02 20.27
CA PHE A 512 7.16 -3.37 20.26
C PHE A 512 6.90 -4.54 19.34
N MET A 513 7.37 -4.47 18.08
CA MET A 513 7.27 -5.58 17.12
C MET A 513 7.95 -6.84 17.63
N PHE A 514 9.15 -6.75 18.21
CA PHE A 514 9.79 -7.91 18.84
C PHE A 514 8.90 -8.58 19.90
N ARG A 515 8.27 -7.80 20.78
CA ARG A 515 7.34 -8.33 21.79
C ARG A 515 6.10 -8.97 21.16
N THR A 516 5.49 -8.32 20.18
CA THR A 516 4.31 -8.83 19.48
C THR A 516 4.61 -10.16 18.78
N PHE A 517 5.72 -10.25 18.05
CA PHE A 517 6.16 -11.50 17.43
C PHE A 517 6.51 -12.58 18.46
N SER A 518 7.10 -12.21 19.60
CA SER A 518 7.40 -13.17 20.68
C SER A 518 6.13 -13.80 21.24
N VAL A 519 5.12 -12.97 21.55
CA VAL A 519 3.82 -13.44 22.06
C VAL A 519 3.08 -14.27 21.03
N ALA A 520 3.13 -13.88 19.75
CA ALA A 520 2.53 -14.66 18.67
C ALA A 520 3.21 -16.03 18.52
N SER A 521 4.54 -16.08 18.53
CA SER A 521 5.32 -17.32 18.47
C SER A 521 4.96 -18.27 19.61
N GLU A 522 4.93 -17.77 20.86
CA GLU A 522 4.54 -18.57 22.03
C GLU A 522 3.12 -19.13 21.91
N LYS A 523 2.14 -18.30 21.50
CA LYS A 523 0.76 -18.76 21.31
C LYS A 523 0.60 -19.76 20.17
N LEU A 524 1.38 -19.62 19.11
CA LEU A 524 1.40 -20.56 17.97
C LEU A 524 2.00 -21.91 18.34
N GLU A 525 2.99 -21.94 19.24
CA GLU A 525 3.57 -23.18 19.77
C GLU A 525 2.60 -23.90 20.75
N GLN A 526 1.82 -23.14 21.53
CA GLN A 526 0.83 -23.68 22.47
C GLN A 526 -0.44 -24.22 21.79
N SER A 527 -0.76 -23.74 20.59
CA SER A 527 -1.99 -24.06 19.89
C SER A 527 -1.77 -25.15 18.83
N GLN A 528 -2.49 -26.27 18.92
CA GLN A 528 -2.46 -27.32 17.87
C GLN A 528 -3.59 -27.17 16.84
N ASP A 529 -4.65 -26.46 17.19
CA ASP A 529 -5.79 -26.23 16.32
C ASP A 529 -5.45 -25.27 15.16
N ARG A 530 -5.84 -25.63 13.94
CA ARG A 530 -5.56 -24.86 12.71
C ARG A 530 -6.29 -23.52 12.75
N GLU A 531 -7.55 -23.51 13.16
CA GLU A 531 -8.39 -22.30 13.17
C GLU A 531 -7.81 -21.25 14.12
N THR A 532 -7.42 -21.68 15.33
CA THR A 532 -6.75 -20.82 16.31
C THR A 532 -5.42 -20.26 15.79
N ARG A 533 -4.59 -21.09 15.13
CA ARG A 533 -3.31 -20.63 14.54
C ARG A 533 -3.53 -19.63 13.41
N CYS A 534 -4.53 -19.85 12.56
CA CYS A 534 -4.93 -18.90 11.52
C CYS A 534 -5.38 -17.56 12.12
N ALA A 535 -6.22 -17.59 13.16
CA ALA A 535 -6.67 -16.38 13.85
C ALA A 535 -5.51 -15.59 14.48
N ILE A 536 -4.50 -16.27 15.05
CA ILE A 536 -3.30 -15.62 15.59
C ILE A 536 -2.50 -14.93 14.48
N LEU A 537 -2.29 -15.60 13.33
CA LEU A 537 -1.59 -15.01 12.19
C LEU A 537 -2.35 -13.83 11.58
N LYS A 538 -3.69 -13.88 11.58
CA LYS A 538 -4.53 -12.75 11.16
C LYS A 538 -4.29 -11.54 12.05
N ALA A 539 -4.45 -11.72 13.37
CA ALA A 539 -4.27 -10.66 14.35
C ALA A 539 -2.84 -10.10 14.35
N LEU A 540 -1.84 -10.95 14.13
CA LEU A 540 -0.44 -10.52 13.98
C LEU A 540 -0.26 -9.62 12.76
N GLY A 541 -0.80 -10.01 11.61
CA GLY A 541 -0.74 -9.21 10.38
C GLY A 541 -1.47 -7.87 10.52
N GLU A 542 -2.65 -7.86 11.15
CA GLU A 542 -3.40 -6.63 11.45
C GLU A 542 -2.56 -5.68 12.31
N THR A 543 -1.95 -6.21 13.38
CA THR A 543 -1.06 -5.42 14.26
C THR A 543 0.16 -4.88 13.51
N CYS A 544 0.75 -5.65 12.58
CA CYS A 544 1.84 -5.17 11.74
C CYS A 544 1.41 -4.01 10.83
N LEU A 545 0.24 -4.12 10.21
CA LEU A 545 -0.28 -3.09 9.30
C LEU A 545 -0.64 -1.80 10.05
N GLU A 546 -1.23 -1.92 11.24
CA GLU A 546 -1.51 -0.78 12.12
C GLU A 546 -0.22 -0.06 12.56
N GLU A 547 0.79 -0.80 13.01
CA GLU A 547 2.09 -0.21 13.40
C GLU A 547 2.74 0.50 12.22
N HIS A 548 2.69 -0.08 11.02
CA HIS A 548 3.25 0.54 9.83
C HIS A 548 2.48 1.80 9.41
N ALA A 549 1.15 1.82 9.55
CA ALA A 549 0.35 3.02 9.31
C ALA A 549 0.75 4.15 10.28
N GLU A 550 0.83 3.86 11.59
CA GLU A 550 1.31 4.80 12.60
C GLU A 550 2.74 5.27 12.33
N TRP A 551 3.61 4.36 11.87
CA TRP A 551 4.98 4.67 11.51
C TRP A 551 5.06 5.72 10.39
N ILE A 552 4.29 5.55 9.32
CA ILE A 552 4.31 6.48 8.19
C ILE A 552 3.84 7.87 8.63
N LEU A 553 2.75 7.93 9.40
CA LEU A 553 2.18 9.18 9.89
C LEU A 553 3.20 9.97 10.72
N LEU A 554 3.83 9.31 11.68
CA LEU A 554 4.88 9.90 12.52
C LEU A 554 6.04 10.48 11.70
N HIS A 555 6.40 9.84 10.58
CA HIS A 555 7.50 10.27 9.72
C HIS A 555 7.10 11.29 8.65
N ARG A 556 5.81 11.38 8.31
CA ARG A 556 5.25 12.43 7.43
C ARG A 556 5.04 13.74 8.19
N GLU A 557 4.64 13.70 9.46
CA GLU A 557 4.54 14.88 10.34
C GLU A 557 5.90 15.53 10.66
N ARG A 558 7.01 14.85 10.33
CA ARG A 558 8.38 15.36 10.46
C ARG A 558 9.02 15.50 9.08
N PRO A 559 8.49 16.35 8.18
CA PRO A 559 9.12 16.54 6.88
C PRO A 559 10.53 17.12 7.07
N LEU A 560 11.42 16.91 6.09
CA LEU A 560 12.78 17.47 6.06
C LEU A 560 12.79 19.00 5.87
N GLU A 561 11.78 19.70 6.35
CA GLU A 561 11.70 21.14 6.33
C GLU A 561 12.68 21.71 7.36
N THR A 562 13.73 22.31 6.83
CA THR A 562 14.62 23.19 7.58
C THR A 562 14.60 24.53 6.90
N SER A 563 13.52 25.29 7.07
CA SER A 563 13.55 26.76 7.08
C SER A 563 12.15 27.30 7.39
N GLY A 564 12.02 28.05 8.48
CA GLY A 564 10.89 28.98 8.68
C GLY A 564 10.96 30.17 7.73
N LEU A 565 11.17 29.93 6.43
CA LEU A 565 11.19 30.93 5.35
C LEU A 565 10.23 30.55 4.22
N ALA A 566 9.16 29.83 4.54
CA ALA A 566 7.98 29.72 3.70
C ALA A 566 6.79 30.27 4.51
N ALA A 567 6.69 31.60 4.53
CA ALA A 567 5.46 32.34 4.77
C ALA A 567 5.05 32.98 3.44
#